data_AF-A0A962PRM7-F1
#
_entry.id   AF-A0A962PRM7-F1
#
_cell.length_a   1.000
_cell.length_b   1.000
_cell.length_c   1.000
_cell.angle_alpha   90.00
_cell.angle_beta   90.00
_cell.angle_gamma   90.00
#
_symmetry.space_group_name_H-M   'P 1'
#
loop_
_entity.id
_entity.type
_entity.pdbx_description
1 polymer ?
#
loop_
_entity_poly.entity_id
_entity_poly.type
_entity_poly.pdbx_seq_one_letter_code
_entity_poly.pdbx_strand_id
1 'polypeptide(L)'
;MLIYAQPCATELRRKRKRGQASEPAEQVMINPLVCEGCGDCSVASNCLSVEPIETPLGRKRRINPSTCNKDMSCLEGFCPSFVTVLGQAKKPLPVPGLGDPIALSADLPAPPLSGLDHPYELLVTGVGGTGVITVGAIIAMAAHLEGRGVSVLDFTGFAQKFGPVL
;
A
#
# COMPACT_ATOMS: atom_id res chain seq x y z
N MET A 1 -9.78 28.82 -19.04
CA MET A 1 -9.02 28.25 -17.90
C MET A 1 -9.72 26.96 -17.47
N LEU A 2 -9.19 25.82 -17.88
CA LEU A 2 -9.67 24.51 -17.43
C LEU A 2 -9.01 24.20 -16.09
N ILE A 3 -9.75 24.35 -14.99
CA ILE A 3 -9.30 23.87 -13.68
C ILE A 3 -9.66 22.38 -13.62
N TYR A 4 -8.64 21.53 -13.69
CA TYR A 4 -8.82 20.08 -13.52
C TYR A 4 -9.07 19.77 -12.04
N ALA A 5 -10.34 19.65 -11.67
CA ALA A 5 -10.77 19.43 -10.29
C ALA A 5 -11.02 17.94 -9.98
N GLN A 6 -10.18 17.03 -10.49
CA GLN A 6 -10.27 15.64 -10.05
C GLN A 6 -9.54 15.48 -8.71
N PRO A 7 -10.21 14.92 -7.67
CA PRO A 7 -9.53 14.57 -6.44
C PRO A 7 -8.49 13.49 -6.74
N CYS A 8 -7.27 13.65 -6.24
CA CYS A 8 -6.24 12.63 -6.42
C CYS A 8 -6.71 11.30 -5.82
N ALA A 9 -6.29 10.18 -6.41
CA ALA A 9 -6.64 8.83 -5.98
C ALA A 9 -6.46 8.60 -4.47
N THR A 10 -5.37 9.11 -3.89
CA THR A 10 -5.06 9.01 -2.47
C THR A 10 -6.06 9.78 -1.60
N GLU A 11 -6.41 11.00 -2.01
CA GLU A 11 -7.41 11.83 -1.33
C GLU A 11 -8.79 11.18 -1.41
N LEU A 12 -9.18 10.62 -2.56
CA LEU A 12 -10.45 9.92 -2.71
C LEU A 12 -10.52 8.68 -1.81
N ARG A 13 -9.44 7.88 -1.73
CA ARG A 13 -9.36 6.75 -0.80
C ARG A 13 -9.42 7.17 0.66
N ARG A 14 -8.71 8.25 1.01
CA ARG A 14 -8.73 8.80 2.37
C ARG A 14 -10.14 9.25 2.75
N LYS A 15 -10.83 9.96 1.85
CA LYS A 15 -12.24 10.36 2.04
C LYS A 15 -13.16 9.14 2.18
N ARG A 16 -13.00 8.10 1.35
CA ARG A 16 -13.76 6.84 1.48
C ARG A 16 -13.53 6.17 2.84
N LYS A 17 -12.27 6.03 3.29
CA LYS A 17 -11.94 5.49 4.63
C LYS A 17 -12.56 6.31 5.78
N ARG A 18 -12.73 7.62 5.59
CA ARG A 18 -13.37 8.54 6.54
C ARG A 18 -14.90 8.64 6.39
N GLY A 19 -15.51 7.89 5.46
CA GLY A 19 -16.94 7.99 5.15
C GLY A 19 -17.36 9.29 4.45
N GLN A 20 -16.41 10.08 3.95
CA GLN A 20 -16.63 11.38 3.30
C GLN A 20 -16.75 11.29 1.77
N ALA A 21 -16.71 10.09 1.21
CA ALA A 21 -16.92 9.84 -0.22
C ALA A 21 -17.62 8.49 -0.40
N SER A 22 -18.47 8.40 -1.42
CA SER A 22 -19.19 7.17 -1.75
C SER A 22 -18.22 6.04 -2.09
N GLU A 23 -18.43 4.89 -1.48
CA GLU A 23 -17.70 3.67 -1.80
C GLU A 23 -18.51 2.88 -2.83
N PRO A 24 -17.95 2.61 -4.03
CA PRO A 24 -18.59 1.72 -4.98
C PRO A 24 -18.83 0.36 -4.33
N ALA A 25 -20.09 -0.09 -4.40
CA ALA A 25 -20.50 -1.43 -3.97
C ALA A 25 -19.98 -2.51 -4.92
N GLU A 26 -19.51 -2.11 -6.09
CA GLU A 26 -18.95 -2.97 -7.11
C GLU A 26 -17.44 -3.15 -6.91
N GLN A 27 -16.97 -4.39 -6.99
CA GLN A 27 -15.55 -4.73 -7.03
C GLN A 27 -15.25 -5.61 -8.24
N VAL A 28 -14.28 -5.19 -9.04
CA VAL A 28 -13.78 -6.00 -10.16
C VAL A 28 -12.66 -6.90 -9.66
N MET A 29 -12.73 -8.18 -10.05
CA MET A 29 -11.72 -9.19 -9.82
C MET A 29 -11.37 -9.89 -11.14
N ILE A 30 -10.23 -10.58 -11.16
CA ILE A 30 -9.79 -11.40 -12.30
C ILE A 30 -9.85 -12.85 -11.87
N ASN A 31 -10.57 -13.68 -12.62
CA ASN A 31 -10.59 -15.12 -12.44
C ASN A 31 -9.31 -15.75 -13.04
N PRO A 32 -8.38 -16.29 -12.21
CA PRO A 32 -7.12 -16.83 -12.72
C PRO A 32 -7.29 -18.07 -13.62
N LEU A 33 -8.43 -18.76 -13.53
CA LEU A 33 -8.74 -19.94 -14.36
C LEU A 33 -9.10 -19.58 -15.80
N VAL A 34 -9.52 -18.34 -16.05
CA VAL A 34 -9.88 -17.82 -17.39
C VAL A 34 -8.83 -16.84 -17.91
N CYS A 35 -8.03 -16.25 -17.01
CA CYS A 35 -6.97 -15.34 -17.38
C CYS A 35 -5.91 -16.05 -18.23
N GLU A 36 -5.45 -15.43 -19.31
CA GLU A 36 -4.34 -15.93 -20.13
C GLU A 36 -3.05 -15.11 -19.97
N GLY A 37 -3.03 -14.16 -19.03
CA GLY A 37 -1.84 -13.35 -18.78
C GLY A 37 -1.49 -12.34 -19.89
N CYS A 38 -2.40 -12.09 -20.84
CA CYS A 38 -2.19 -11.21 -22.00
C CYS A 38 -1.78 -9.77 -21.65
N GLY A 39 -2.15 -9.28 -20.46
CA GLY A 39 -1.76 -7.95 -19.98
C GLY A 39 -2.58 -6.79 -20.55
N ASP A 40 -3.61 -7.06 -21.36
CA ASP A 40 -4.44 -6.02 -21.98
C ASP A 40 -5.10 -5.08 -20.96
N CYS A 41 -5.59 -5.66 -19.85
CA CYS A 41 -6.08 -4.89 -18.70
C CYS A 41 -5.04 -3.92 -18.12
N SER A 42 -3.75 -4.27 -18.13
CA SER A 42 -2.66 -3.39 -17.69
C SER A 42 -2.32 -2.32 -18.74
N VAL A 43 -2.43 -2.64 -20.03
CA VAL A 43 -2.20 -1.68 -21.12
C VAL A 43 -3.30 -0.61 -21.14
N ALA A 44 -4.57 -1.02 -21.05
CA ALA A 44 -5.70 -0.10 -21.07
C ALA A 44 -5.70 0.86 -19.86
N SER A 45 -5.40 0.34 -18.68
CA SER A 45 -5.53 1.12 -17.43
C SER A 45 -4.23 1.74 -16.90
N ASN A 46 -3.08 1.26 -17.37
CA ASN A 46 -1.77 1.48 -16.72
C ASN A 46 -1.83 1.22 -15.19
N CYS A 47 -2.70 0.30 -14.75
CA CYS A 47 -3.03 0.14 -13.34
C CYS A 47 -2.07 -0.84 -12.64
N LEU A 48 -1.32 -0.32 -11.69
CA LEU A 48 -0.44 -1.11 -10.83
C LEU A 48 -1.16 -1.97 -9.80
N SER A 49 -2.47 -1.81 -9.64
CA SER A 49 -3.28 -2.74 -8.84
C SER A 49 -3.49 -4.07 -9.56
N VAL A 50 -3.17 -4.15 -10.87
CA VAL A 50 -3.19 -5.37 -11.66
C VAL A 50 -1.82 -6.05 -11.56
N GLU A 51 -1.70 -6.93 -10.58
CA GLU A 51 -0.45 -7.60 -10.23
C GLU A 51 -0.32 -8.94 -10.97
N PRO A 52 0.88 -9.31 -11.42
CA PRO A 52 1.14 -10.67 -11.90
C PRO A 52 1.11 -11.66 -10.74
N ILE A 53 0.53 -12.83 -10.98
CA ILE A 53 0.53 -13.95 -10.03
C ILE A 53 0.98 -15.23 -10.75
N GLU A 54 1.81 -16.02 -10.09
CA GLU A 54 2.18 -17.35 -10.59
C GLU A 54 1.10 -18.37 -10.19
N THR A 55 0.70 -19.20 -11.13
CA THR A 55 -0.30 -20.26 -10.93
C THR A 55 0.17 -21.55 -11.62
N PRO A 56 -0.39 -22.72 -11.26
CA PRO A 56 -0.09 -23.95 -11.99
C PRO A 56 -0.40 -23.91 -13.49
N LEU A 57 -1.29 -23.00 -13.92
CA LEU A 57 -1.67 -22.79 -15.32
C LEU A 57 -0.82 -21.69 -16.00
N GLY A 58 0.32 -21.33 -15.42
CA GLY A 58 1.21 -20.27 -15.88
C GLY A 58 0.97 -18.93 -15.21
N ARG A 59 1.62 -17.89 -15.73
CA ARG A 59 1.57 -16.53 -15.21
C ARG A 59 0.24 -15.86 -15.53
N LYS A 60 -0.52 -15.50 -14.49
CA LYS A 60 -1.83 -14.86 -14.58
C LYS A 60 -1.79 -13.45 -13.98
N ARG A 61 -2.94 -12.77 -13.95
CA ARG A 61 -3.11 -11.45 -13.33
C ARG A 61 -4.14 -11.51 -12.21
N ARG A 62 -4.01 -10.61 -11.24
CA ARG A 62 -4.96 -10.43 -10.13
C ARG A 62 -5.11 -8.93 -9.85
N ILE A 63 -6.31 -8.52 -9.46
CA ILE A 63 -6.53 -7.19 -8.89
C ILE A 63 -6.28 -7.24 -7.39
N ASN A 64 -5.39 -6.38 -6.89
CA ASN A 64 -5.16 -6.22 -5.46
C ASN A 64 -6.23 -5.28 -4.85
N PRO A 65 -7.14 -5.79 -4.00
CA PRO A 65 -8.25 -5.00 -3.46
C PRO A 65 -7.80 -3.93 -2.48
N SER A 66 -6.66 -4.13 -1.80
CA SER A 66 -6.08 -3.17 -0.85
C SER A 66 -5.50 -1.95 -1.56
N THR A 67 -5.00 -2.15 -2.78
CA THR A 67 -4.37 -1.11 -3.59
C THR A 67 -5.21 -0.64 -4.76
N CYS A 68 -6.45 -1.11 -4.96
CA CYS A 68 -7.35 -0.69 -6.05
C CYS A 68 -8.04 0.66 -5.79
N ASN A 69 -8.12 1.52 -6.82
CA ASN A 69 -8.84 2.82 -6.78
C ASN A 69 -10.35 2.71 -7.04
N LYS A 70 -10.83 1.58 -7.56
CA LYS A 70 -12.22 1.39 -7.99
C LYS A 70 -12.67 2.46 -9.01
N ASP A 71 -11.76 2.86 -9.90
CA ASP A 71 -12.03 3.70 -11.08
C ASP A 71 -12.48 2.87 -12.30
N MET A 72 -12.32 1.54 -12.23
CA MET A 72 -12.76 0.55 -13.20
C MET A 72 -12.19 0.73 -14.62
N SER A 73 -11.13 1.53 -14.79
CA SER A 73 -10.45 1.72 -16.07
C SER A 73 -9.88 0.42 -16.65
N CYS A 74 -9.62 -0.59 -15.81
CA CYS A 74 -9.21 -1.91 -16.28
C CYS A 74 -10.27 -2.61 -17.15
N LEU A 75 -11.55 -2.27 -17.00
CA LEU A 75 -12.65 -2.80 -17.81
C LEU A 75 -12.67 -2.24 -19.24
N GLU A 76 -11.91 -1.18 -19.52
CA GLU A 76 -11.71 -0.67 -20.88
C GLU A 76 -10.88 -1.64 -21.74
N GLY A 77 -10.14 -2.55 -21.09
CA GLY A 77 -9.44 -3.65 -21.75
C GLY A 77 -10.37 -4.82 -22.10
N PHE A 78 -10.05 -5.50 -23.18
CA PHE A 78 -10.72 -6.72 -23.62
C PHE A 78 -10.18 -7.95 -22.87
N CYS A 79 -10.72 -8.18 -21.67
CA CYS A 79 -10.36 -9.35 -20.87
C CYS A 79 -11.59 -10.18 -20.47
N PRO A 80 -11.75 -11.42 -20.97
CA PRO A 80 -12.88 -12.28 -20.63
C PRO A 80 -12.83 -12.81 -19.18
N SER A 81 -11.72 -12.57 -18.47
CA SER A 81 -11.51 -13.06 -17.11
C SER A 81 -12.06 -12.14 -16.01
N PHE A 82 -12.60 -10.98 -16.37
CA PHE A 82 -13.19 -10.08 -15.39
C PHE A 82 -14.46 -10.67 -14.78
N VAL A 83 -14.54 -10.56 -13.47
CA VAL A 83 -15.72 -10.90 -12.68
C VAL A 83 -16.01 -9.75 -11.74
N THR A 84 -17.26 -9.29 -11.76
CA THR A 84 -17.75 -8.26 -10.85
C THR A 84 -18.42 -8.91 -9.64
N VAL A 85 -18.00 -8.50 -8.45
CA VAL A 85 -18.63 -8.86 -7.19
C VAL A 85 -19.40 -7.66 -6.66
N LEU A 86 -20.69 -7.84 -6.40
CA LEU A 86 -21.54 -6.85 -5.74
C LEU A 86 -21.50 -7.09 -4.23
N GLY A 87 -21.12 -6.05 -3.49
CA GLY A 87 -21.05 -6.06 -2.03
C GLY A 87 -19.76 -5.41 -1.53
N GLN A 88 -19.82 -4.90 -0.31
CA GLN A 88 -18.60 -4.44 0.37
C GLN A 88 -17.83 -5.66 0.86
N ALA A 89 -16.53 -5.72 0.56
CA ALA A 89 -15.62 -6.63 1.23
C ALA A 89 -15.82 -6.47 2.74
N LYS A 90 -16.35 -7.50 3.40
CA LYS A 90 -16.44 -7.49 4.86
C LYS A 90 -15.04 -7.23 5.39
N LYS A 91 -14.90 -6.28 6.32
CA LYS A 91 -13.66 -6.16 7.09
C LYS A 91 -13.28 -7.57 7.52
N PRO A 92 -12.01 -8.00 7.32
CA PRO A 92 -11.58 -9.29 7.83
C PRO A 92 -12.06 -9.38 9.27
N LEU A 93 -12.86 -10.40 9.56
CA LEU A 93 -13.22 -10.68 10.94
C LEU A 93 -11.89 -10.83 11.68
N PRO A 94 -11.75 -10.25 12.89
CA PRO A 94 -10.56 -10.49 13.70
C PRO A 94 -10.32 -11.99 13.71
N VAL A 95 -9.12 -12.41 13.29
CA VAL A 95 -8.76 -13.83 13.25
C VAL A 95 -8.94 -14.35 14.68
N PRO A 96 -9.91 -15.25 14.94
CA PRO A 96 -10.11 -15.77 16.28
C PRO A 96 -8.82 -16.46 16.72
N GLY A 97 -8.26 -16.06 17.86
CA GLY A 97 -7.00 -16.63 18.38
C GLY A 97 -5.73 -15.85 18.08
N LEU A 98 -5.79 -14.69 17.40
CA LEU A 98 -4.78 -13.66 17.64
C LEU A 98 -5.03 -13.15 19.07
N GLY A 99 -4.35 -13.76 20.05
CA GLY A 99 -4.34 -13.26 21.42
C GLY A 99 -3.92 -11.79 21.46
N ASP A 100 -4.14 -11.13 22.60
CA ASP A 100 -3.65 -9.76 22.79
C ASP A 100 -2.16 -9.71 22.44
N PRO A 101 -1.74 -8.92 21.42
CA PRO A 101 -0.35 -8.82 21.01
C PRO A 101 0.58 -8.44 22.18
N ILE A 102 0.07 -7.66 23.14
CA ILE A 102 0.81 -7.27 24.33
C ILE A 102 1.02 -8.50 25.23
N ALA A 103 -0.04 -9.26 25.48
CA ALA A 103 0.04 -10.51 26.24
C ALA A 103 0.94 -11.55 25.56
N LEU A 104 0.88 -11.67 24.23
CA LEU A 104 1.76 -12.55 23.45
C LEU A 104 3.23 -12.10 23.48
N SER A 105 3.48 -10.81 23.69
CA SER A 105 4.84 -10.26 23.81
C SER A 105 5.41 -10.30 25.22
N ALA A 106 4.60 -10.63 26.23
CA ALA A 106 5.01 -10.60 27.64
C ALA A 106 6.14 -11.59 27.96
N ASP A 107 6.14 -12.75 27.29
CA ASP A 107 7.14 -13.81 27.50
C ASP A 107 8.33 -13.72 26.51
N LEU A 108 8.35 -12.73 25.63
CA LEU A 108 9.46 -12.55 24.71
C LEU A 108 10.67 -11.98 25.45
N PRO A 109 11.86 -12.57 25.30
CA PRO A 109 13.06 -12.00 25.89
C PRO A 109 13.34 -10.62 25.26
N ALA A 110 13.77 -9.67 26.09
CA ALA A 110 14.24 -8.39 25.59
C ALA A 110 15.38 -8.62 24.59
N PRO A 111 15.35 -7.97 23.41
CA PRO A 111 16.44 -8.08 22.46
C PRO A 111 17.72 -7.51 23.07
N PRO A 112 18.89 -8.14 22.83
CA PRO A 112 20.15 -7.58 23.28
C PRO A 112 20.35 -6.22 22.60
N LEU A 113 20.44 -5.16 23.41
CA LEU A 113 20.75 -3.83 22.91
C LEU A 113 22.26 -3.76 22.61
N SER A 114 22.60 -3.46 21.37
CA SER A 114 23.99 -3.16 21.01
C SER A 114 24.40 -1.81 21.59
N GLY A 115 25.61 -1.71 22.14
CA GLY A 115 26.17 -0.45 22.64
C GLY A 115 26.35 0.56 21.53
N LEU A 116 26.28 1.86 21.85
CA LEU A 116 26.42 2.97 20.89
C LEU A 116 27.86 3.50 20.82
N ASP A 117 28.85 2.62 20.97
CA ASP A 117 30.28 2.97 21.00
C ASP A 117 30.80 3.47 19.64
N HIS A 118 30.08 3.14 18.57
CA HIS A 118 30.31 3.59 17.20
C HIS A 118 29.00 4.09 16.58
N PRO A 119 29.05 4.96 15.56
CA PRO A 119 27.85 5.42 14.87
C PRO A 119 27.07 4.25 14.24
N TYR A 120 25.74 4.33 14.32
CA TYR A 120 24.81 3.39 13.69
C TYR A 120 24.13 4.04 12.49
N GLU A 121 24.07 3.32 11.38
CA GLU A 121 23.35 3.75 10.18
C GLU A 121 21.97 3.10 10.15
N LEU A 122 20.93 3.94 10.10
CA LEU A 122 19.53 3.54 10.06
C LEU A 122 18.91 3.98 8.75
N LEU A 123 18.41 3.03 7.95
CA LEU A 123 17.67 3.31 6.74
C LEU A 123 16.18 3.03 6.95
N VAL A 124 15.38 4.08 6.92
CA VAL A 124 13.92 4.00 7.02
C VAL A 124 13.33 4.27 5.64
N THR A 125 12.76 3.23 5.02
CA THR A 125 12.12 3.35 3.70
C THR A 125 10.60 3.34 3.81
N GLY A 126 9.93 3.96 2.86
CA GLY A 126 8.48 3.96 2.81
C GLY A 126 7.93 4.92 1.77
N VAL A 127 6.62 4.87 1.62
CA VAL A 127 5.90 5.66 0.62
C VAL A 127 5.40 6.96 1.26
N GLY A 128 5.30 8.05 0.49
CA GLY A 128 4.78 9.33 1.00
C GLY A 128 3.49 9.17 1.81
N GLY A 129 3.48 9.75 3.02
CA GLY A 129 2.36 9.65 3.97
C GLY A 129 2.41 8.46 4.94
N THR A 130 3.46 7.64 4.95
CA THR A 130 3.64 6.53 5.91
C THR A 130 4.37 6.91 7.20
N GLY A 131 4.78 8.17 7.33
CA GLY A 131 5.45 8.66 8.55
C GLY A 131 6.96 8.39 8.61
N VAL A 132 7.61 8.01 7.50
CA VAL A 132 9.05 7.74 7.47
C VAL A 132 9.92 8.88 8.01
N ILE A 133 9.62 10.12 7.61
CA ILE A 133 10.30 11.33 8.11
C ILE A 133 10.04 11.51 9.60
N THR A 134 8.81 11.23 10.05
CA THR A 134 8.42 11.34 11.45
C THR A 134 9.19 10.35 12.33
N VAL A 135 9.42 9.12 11.84
CA VAL A 135 10.25 8.14 12.55
C VAL A 135 11.69 8.64 12.69
N GLY A 136 12.30 9.16 11.61
CA GLY A 136 13.63 9.76 11.66
C GLY A 136 13.74 10.90 12.67
N ALA A 137 12.75 11.79 12.69
CA ALA A 137 12.69 12.90 13.65
C ALA A 137 12.55 12.43 15.12
N ILE A 138 11.74 11.39 15.38
CA ILE A 138 11.59 10.81 16.73
C ILE A 138 12.92 10.23 17.22
N ILE A 139 13.61 9.46 16.37
CA ILE A 139 14.91 8.87 16.71
C ILE A 139 15.95 9.96 16.97
N ALA A 140 15.98 11.01 16.13
CA ALA A 140 16.90 12.13 16.31
C ALA A 140 16.66 12.89 17.61
N MET A 141 15.38 13.12 17.96
CA MET A 141 15.04 13.73 19.24
C MET A 141 15.43 12.85 20.42
N ALA A 142 15.21 11.54 20.35
CA ALA A 142 15.63 10.62 21.40
C ALA A 142 17.17 10.66 21.60
N ALA A 143 17.93 10.60 20.51
CA ALA A 143 19.39 10.72 20.56
C ALA A 143 19.83 12.07 21.14
N HIS A 144 19.16 13.17 20.77
CA HIS A 144 19.42 14.50 21.31
C HIS A 144 19.16 14.58 22.83
N LEU A 145 18.04 14.02 23.31
CA LEU A 145 17.68 13.99 24.73
C LEU A 145 18.68 13.15 25.56
N GLU A 146 19.27 12.11 24.96
CA GLU A 146 20.34 11.31 25.59
C GLU A 146 21.73 11.94 25.46
N GLY A 147 21.86 13.14 24.88
CA GLY A 147 23.14 13.82 24.69
C GLY A 147 24.06 13.15 23.65
N ARG A 148 23.48 12.38 22.72
CA ARG A 148 24.22 11.65 21.68
C ARG A 148 24.29 12.45 20.37
N GLY A 149 25.34 12.19 19.59
CA GLY A 149 25.45 12.71 18.22
C GLY A 149 24.47 12.02 17.29
N VAL A 150 23.79 12.80 16.44
CA VAL A 150 22.88 12.27 15.42
C VAL A 150 22.97 13.10 14.14
N SER A 151 22.87 12.41 13.00
CA SER A 151 22.71 13.03 11.68
C SER A 151 21.55 12.35 10.96
N VAL A 152 20.69 13.14 10.34
CA VAL A 152 19.52 12.65 9.59
C VAL A 152 19.61 13.17 8.16
N LEU A 153 19.40 12.28 7.21
CA LEU A 153 19.31 12.60 5.80
C LEU A 153 17.95 12.16 5.26
N ASP A 154 17.06 13.12 5.05
CA ASP A 154 15.72 12.87 4.52
C ASP A 154 15.70 13.02 3.00
N PHE A 155 15.63 11.90 2.29
CA PHE A 155 15.32 11.90 0.85
C PHE A 155 13.82 11.88 0.63
N THR A 156 13.22 13.07 0.55
CA THR A 156 11.85 13.22 0.06
C THR A 156 11.86 13.22 -1.46
N GLY A 157 11.93 12.05 -2.09
CA GLY A 157 11.58 11.95 -3.50
C GLY A 157 10.16 12.50 -3.71
N PHE A 158 9.89 13.14 -4.86
CA PHE A 158 8.50 13.46 -5.22
C PHE A 158 7.71 12.16 -5.16
N ALA A 159 6.72 12.10 -4.27
CA ALA A 159 5.76 11.01 -4.24
C ALA A 159 4.84 11.14 -5.46
N GLN A 160 5.40 11.04 -6.67
CA GLN A 160 4.65 10.68 -7.86
C GLN A 160 4.29 9.22 -7.68
N LYS A 161 3.21 8.97 -6.95
CA LYS A 161 2.49 7.72 -7.14
C LYS A 161 1.96 7.73 -8.58
N PHE A 162 2.80 7.22 -9.48
CA PHE A 162 2.45 6.66 -10.77
C PHE A 162 2.02 7.66 -11.85
N GLY A 163 2.56 8.88 -11.83
CA GLY A 163 2.57 9.74 -13.01
C GLY A 163 3.58 9.22 -14.06
N PRO A 164 3.36 9.43 -15.36
CA PRO A 164 4.39 9.15 -16.35
C PRO A 164 5.64 9.96 -16.01
N VAL A 165 6.78 9.30 -15.98
CA VAL A 165 8.08 9.96 -15.96
C VAL A 165 8.34 10.44 -17.39
N LEU A 166 8.28 11.76 -17.60
CA LEU A 166 8.89 12.43 -18.75
C LEU A 166 10.17 13.11 -18.27
#